data_AF-A0A668UWP2-F1
#
_entry.id   AF-A0A668UWP2-F1
#
_cell.length_a   1.000
_cell.length_b   1.000
_cell.length_c   1.000
_cell.angle_alpha   90.00
_cell.angle_beta   90.00
_cell.angle_gamma   90.00
#
_symmetry.space_group_name_H-M   'P 1'
#
loop_
_entity.id
_entity.type
_entity.pdbx_description
1 polymer ?
#
loop_
_entity_poly.entity_id
_entity_poly.type
_entity_poly.pdbx_seq_one_letter_code
_entity_poly.pdbx_strand_id
1 'polypeptide(L)'
;MAWACWTWLVSPRCGILCILHVCSNVILCVVQVNVPKTRRTFCKKCKKHQPHKVTQYKKGKDSLYVQGKRRYDRKQSGYGGQSKPIFRKKAKTTKKIVLRLECVEPNCRSKRMLAIKRCKHFELGGDKKRKVRLTYVPGIVKIKVHYSLQHILYINFISVVLFRVGLISAKATVWCQNHPTEICYQNILTSHICR
;
A
#
# COMPACT_ATOMS: atom_id res chain seq x y z
N MET A 1 27.11 -54.98 -24.45
CA MET A 1 25.79 -55.15 -25.09
C MET A 1 24.78 -54.35 -24.30
N ALA A 2 24.25 -53.31 -24.93
CA ALA A 2 23.34 -52.33 -24.35
C ALA A 2 21.90 -52.71 -24.66
N TRP A 3 21.01 -52.66 -23.67
CA TRP A 3 19.56 -52.41 -23.80
C TRP A 3 19.11 -51.77 -22.47
N ALA A 4 19.16 -50.44 -22.36
CA ALA A 4 18.04 -49.53 -22.62
C ALA A 4 16.97 -49.55 -21.50
N CYS A 5 17.32 -48.99 -20.34
CA CYS A 5 16.37 -48.54 -19.33
C CYS A 5 15.77 -47.21 -19.80
N TRP A 6 14.45 -47.18 -19.95
CA TRP A 6 13.71 -46.01 -20.38
C TRP A 6 13.95 -44.80 -19.45
N THR A 7 14.28 -43.70 -20.10
CA THR A 7 14.26 -42.31 -19.63
C THR A 7 12.96 -41.96 -18.91
N TRP A 8 13.06 -41.32 -17.74
CA TRP A 8 12.51 -39.97 -17.45
C TRP A 8 13.12 -39.50 -16.12
N LEU A 9 14.38 -39.08 -16.21
CA LEU A 9 15.04 -38.24 -15.23
C LEU A 9 14.34 -36.87 -15.27
N VAL A 10 13.36 -36.66 -14.41
CA VAL A 10 12.80 -35.32 -14.19
C VAL A 10 13.92 -34.46 -13.61
N SER A 11 14.50 -33.63 -14.47
CA SER A 11 15.54 -32.68 -14.14
C SER A 11 15.09 -31.78 -12.98
N PRO A 12 15.82 -31.72 -11.86
CA PRO A 12 15.67 -30.67 -10.86
C PRO A 12 16.44 -29.42 -11.33
N ARG A 13 16.10 -28.90 -12.53
CA ARG A 13 16.48 -27.53 -12.90
C ARG A 13 15.43 -26.59 -12.35
N CYS A 14 15.55 -26.29 -11.07
CA CYS A 14 15.12 -25.03 -10.46
C CYS A 14 15.84 -24.90 -9.11
N GLY A 15 17.17 -25.08 -9.14
CA GLY A 15 18.05 -24.71 -8.05
C GLY A 15 18.07 -23.18 -7.95
N ILE A 16 17.24 -22.66 -7.05
CA ILE A 16 17.53 -21.56 -6.12
C ILE A 16 18.57 -20.57 -6.66
N LEU A 17 18.21 -19.86 -7.72
CA LEU A 17 18.62 -18.47 -7.84
C LEU A 17 17.67 -17.71 -6.93
N CYS A 18 17.98 -17.69 -5.64
CA CYS A 18 17.55 -16.63 -4.75
C CYS A 18 18.17 -15.35 -5.31
N ILE A 19 17.52 -14.81 -6.36
CA ILE A 19 17.50 -13.39 -6.61
C ILE A 19 17.07 -12.83 -5.26
N LEU A 20 18.04 -12.26 -4.53
CA LEU A 20 17.80 -11.27 -3.52
C LEU A 20 16.81 -10.32 -4.17
N HIS A 21 15.54 -10.58 -3.87
CA HIS A 21 14.45 -9.68 -4.05
C HIS A 21 14.84 -8.54 -3.12
N VAL A 22 15.67 -7.63 -3.64
CA VAL A 22 16.04 -6.37 -3.00
C VAL A 22 14.73 -5.87 -2.47
N CYS A 23 14.65 -5.87 -1.14
CA CYS A 23 13.43 -5.67 -0.40
C CYS A 23 12.94 -4.28 -0.77
N SER A 24 12.10 -4.25 -1.80
CA SER A 24 10.95 -3.42 -1.98
C SER A 24 11.01 -2.11 -1.19
N ASN A 25 11.87 -1.18 -1.62
CA ASN A 25 11.46 0.23 -1.64
C ASN A 25 10.46 0.44 -2.78
N VAL A 26 9.42 -0.42 -2.80
CA VAL A 26 8.13 -0.02 -3.34
C VAL A 26 7.73 1.07 -2.39
N ILE A 27 7.96 2.31 -2.81
CA ILE A 27 7.23 3.46 -2.29
C ILE A 27 5.77 3.04 -2.45
N LEU A 28 5.20 2.48 -1.38
CA LEU A 28 3.78 2.29 -1.26
C LEU A 28 3.28 3.72 -1.15
N CYS A 29 3.07 4.36 -2.30
CA CYS A 29 2.27 5.56 -2.40
C CYS A 29 0.89 5.17 -1.87
N VAL A 30 0.72 5.23 -0.55
CA VAL A 30 -0.57 5.03 0.09
C VAL A 30 -1.42 6.16 -0.48
N VAL A 31 -2.27 5.81 -1.43
CA VAL A 31 -3.26 6.72 -2.00
C VAL A 31 -4.28 6.98 -0.89
N GLN A 32 -3.96 7.96 -0.06
CA GLN A 32 -4.76 8.43 1.04
C GLN A 32 -5.97 9.17 0.48
N VAL A 33 -7.17 8.66 0.81
CA VAL A 33 -8.42 9.26 0.37
C VAL A 33 -8.82 10.33 1.38
N ASN A 34 -8.81 11.58 0.94
CA ASN A 34 -9.27 12.72 1.73
C ASN A 34 -10.65 13.19 1.25
N VAL A 35 -11.61 13.29 2.17
CA VAL A 35 -12.95 13.84 1.90
C VAL A 35 -13.17 15.08 2.77
N PRO A 36 -13.63 16.21 2.21
CA PRO A 36 -13.86 17.41 3.01
C PRO A 36 -15.00 17.23 4.03
N LYS A 37 -14.87 17.89 5.18
CA LYS A 37 -15.90 17.89 6.26
C LYS A 37 -17.21 18.57 5.84
N THR A 38 -17.17 19.44 4.83
CA THR A 38 -18.34 20.13 4.29
C THR A 38 -18.38 20.00 2.77
N ARG A 39 -19.56 19.71 2.21
CA ARG A 39 -19.76 19.61 0.76
C ARG A 39 -21.12 20.20 0.36
N ARG A 40 -21.17 21.03 -0.68
CA ARG A 40 -22.44 21.49 -1.26
C ARG A 40 -23.02 20.37 -2.12
N THR A 41 -24.22 19.90 -1.79
CA THR A 41 -24.92 18.84 -2.55
C THR A 41 -26.42 19.09 -2.56
N PHE A 42 -27.12 18.48 -3.51
CA PHE A 42 -28.56 18.54 -3.58
C PHE A 42 -29.22 17.96 -2.32
N CYS A 43 -30.10 18.69 -1.65
CA CYS A 43 -30.91 18.18 -0.55
C CYS A 43 -32.29 17.70 -1.07
N LYS A 44 -32.72 16.49 -0.68
CA LYS A 44 -34.01 15.93 -1.12
C LYS A 44 -35.22 16.66 -0.50
N LYS A 45 -35.11 17.09 0.76
CA LYS A 45 -36.19 17.80 1.45
C LYS A 45 -36.29 19.26 0.99
N CYS A 46 -35.16 19.98 0.92
CA CYS A 46 -35.16 21.39 0.51
C CYS A 46 -35.28 21.58 -1.01
N LYS A 47 -35.08 20.52 -1.80
CA LYS A 47 -35.02 20.55 -3.28
C LYS A 47 -34.01 21.55 -3.87
N LYS A 48 -33.02 21.97 -3.07
CA LYS A 48 -31.95 22.93 -3.44
C LYS A 48 -30.57 22.41 -3.02
N HIS A 49 -29.52 22.92 -3.64
CA HIS A 49 -28.14 22.61 -3.30
C HIS A 49 -27.69 23.37 -2.03
N GLN A 50 -27.54 22.63 -0.93
CA GLN A 50 -27.17 23.18 0.37
C GLN A 50 -25.81 22.64 0.82
N PRO A 51 -25.09 23.36 1.70
CA PRO A 51 -23.93 22.80 2.38
C PRO A 51 -24.39 21.67 3.30
N HIS A 52 -23.71 20.54 3.23
CA HIS A 52 -23.92 19.39 4.10
C HIS A 52 -22.68 19.15 4.94
N LYS A 53 -22.86 18.88 6.24
CA LYS A 53 -21.82 18.34 7.11
C LYS A 53 -21.64 16.86 6.77
N VAL A 54 -20.41 16.49 6.48
CA VAL A 54 -20.01 15.13 6.15
C VAL A 54 -19.44 14.49 7.40
N THR A 55 -19.96 13.33 7.76
CA THR A 55 -19.41 12.50 8.85
C THR A 55 -19.28 11.05 8.39
N GLN A 56 -18.42 10.27 9.03
CA GLN A 56 -18.34 8.84 8.77
C GLN A 56 -19.49 8.10 9.46
N TYR A 57 -20.17 7.21 8.75
CA TYR A 57 -21.14 6.31 9.36
C TYR A 57 -20.43 5.23 10.17
N LYS A 58 -20.83 5.10 11.44
CA LYS A 58 -20.48 3.97 12.31
C LYS A 58 -21.73 3.14 12.54
N LYS A 59 -21.60 1.81 12.46
CA LYS A 59 -22.68 0.89 12.82
C LYS A 59 -22.95 1.05 14.32
N GLY A 60 -24.20 1.20 14.70
CA GLY A 60 -24.61 1.19 16.12
C GLY A 60 -24.49 -0.20 16.74
N LYS A 61 -24.69 -0.29 18.06
CA LYS A 61 -24.83 -1.56 18.79
C LYS A 61 -26.09 -2.28 18.29
N ASP A 62 -25.99 -3.60 18.10
CA ASP A 62 -27.13 -4.41 17.71
C ASP A 62 -28.11 -4.52 18.91
N SER A 63 -29.41 -4.32 18.67
CA SER A 63 -30.44 -4.42 19.71
C SER A 63 -30.77 -5.87 20.02
N LEU A 64 -31.00 -6.19 21.30
CA LEU A 64 -31.36 -7.54 21.77
C LEU A 64 -32.82 -7.90 21.44
N TYR A 65 -33.68 -6.90 21.34
CA TYR A 65 -35.12 -7.07 21.21
C TYR A 65 -35.60 -7.23 19.76
N VAL A 66 -34.69 -7.23 18.79
CA VAL A 66 -35.04 -7.50 17.39
C VAL A 66 -35.44 -8.96 17.22
N GLN A 67 -36.45 -9.21 16.38
CA GLN A 67 -37.02 -10.54 16.17
C GLN A 67 -35.96 -11.61 15.87
N GLY A 68 -34.97 -11.30 15.04
CA GLY A 68 -33.89 -12.22 14.68
C GLY A 68 -33.00 -12.61 15.86
N LYS A 69 -32.70 -11.65 16.76
CA LYS A 69 -31.90 -11.90 17.96
C LYS A 69 -32.68 -12.69 18.99
N ARG A 70 -33.95 -12.32 19.25
CA ARG A 70 -34.85 -13.11 20.12
C ARG A 70 -34.98 -14.57 19.66
N ARG A 71 -35.14 -14.79 18.35
CA ARG A 71 -35.20 -16.14 17.77
C ARG A 71 -33.87 -16.88 17.93
N TYR A 72 -32.74 -16.22 17.70
CA TYR A 72 -31.42 -16.81 17.84
C TYR A 72 -31.15 -17.23 19.30
N ASP A 73 -31.47 -16.36 20.26
CA ASP A 73 -31.23 -16.63 21.68
C ASP A 73 -32.08 -17.80 22.18
N ARG A 74 -33.36 -17.87 21.79
CA ARG A 74 -34.23 -19.03 22.06
C ARG A 74 -33.75 -20.31 21.38
N LYS A 75 -33.13 -20.21 20.20
CA LYS A 75 -32.54 -21.38 19.52
C LYS A 75 -31.23 -21.82 20.19
N GLN A 76 -30.52 -20.89 20.79
CA GLN A 76 -29.21 -21.11 21.38
C GLN A 76 -29.29 -21.64 22.83
N SER A 77 -30.43 -21.47 23.51
CA SER A 77 -30.67 -22.02 24.85
C SER A 77 -30.82 -23.54 24.86
N GLY A 78 -30.33 -24.20 25.91
CA GLY A 78 -30.36 -25.66 26.07
C GLY A 78 -29.06 -26.34 25.67
N TYR A 79 -29.09 -27.65 25.51
CA TYR A 79 -27.96 -28.47 25.04
C TYR A 79 -27.88 -28.47 23.50
N GLY A 80 -26.70 -28.76 22.95
CA GLY A 80 -26.52 -28.87 21.48
C GLY A 80 -25.54 -27.87 20.86
N GLY A 81 -24.79 -27.10 21.67
CA GLY A 81 -23.67 -26.29 21.20
C GLY A 81 -24.08 -25.11 20.30
N GLN A 82 -23.29 -24.82 19.26
CA GLN A 82 -23.52 -23.67 18.38
C GLN A 82 -24.59 -23.97 17.32
N SER A 83 -25.72 -23.25 17.37
CA SER A 83 -26.91 -23.52 16.54
C SER A 83 -26.91 -22.87 15.14
N LYS A 84 -25.98 -21.94 14.87
CA LYS A 84 -25.82 -21.24 13.58
C LYS A 84 -24.34 -21.15 13.16
N PRO A 85 -24.03 -21.21 11.86
CA PRO A 85 -22.66 -21.20 11.38
C PRO A 85 -21.97 -19.85 11.63
N ILE A 86 -20.71 -19.92 12.09
CA ILE A 86 -19.82 -18.75 12.22
C ILE A 86 -18.93 -18.67 10.97
N PHE A 87 -18.97 -17.54 10.28
CA PHE A 87 -18.12 -17.34 9.10
C PHE A 87 -16.66 -17.04 9.48
N ARG A 88 -15.77 -18.03 9.28
CA ARG A 88 -14.33 -17.94 9.64
C ARG A 88 -13.43 -17.41 8.51
N LYS A 89 -13.72 -17.72 7.24
CA LYS A 89 -12.84 -17.45 6.09
C LYS A 89 -13.03 -16.04 5.48
N LYS A 90 -12.68 -14.97 6.21
CA LYS A 90 -12.82 -13.59 5.72
C LYS A 90 -11.68 -13.18 4.79
N ALA A 91 -11.95 -13.12 3.48
CA ALA A 91 -10.96 -12.67 2.50
C ALA A 91 -10.83 -11.13 2.39
N LYS A 92 -11.91 -10.37 2.64
CA LYS A 92 -11.92 -8.91 2.44
C LYS A 92 -11.34 -8.20 3.67
N THR A 93 -10.23 -7.50 3.46
CA THR A 93 -9.52 -6.73 4.50
C THR A 93 -10.13 -5.35 4.76
N THR A 94 -10.69 -4.71 3.73
CA THR A 94 -11.27 -3.35 3.83
C THR A 94 -12.79 -3.37 3.74
N LYS A 95 -13.44 -2.32 4.25
CA LYS A 95 -14.89 -2.11 4.20
C LYS A 95 -15.22 -0.99 3.22
N LYS A 96 -16.48 -0.95 2.74
CA LYS A 96 -16.98 0.24 2.03
C LYS A 96 -17.25 1.32 3.09
N ILE A 97 -16.69 2.50 2.90
CA ILE A 97 -16.94 3.62 3.80
C ILE A 97 -18.23 4.30 3.35
N VAL A 98 -19.14 4.50 4.31
CA VAL A 98 -20.39 5.21 4.09
C VAL A 98 -20.29 6.56 4.79
N LEU A 99 -20.56 7.62 4.05
CA LEU A 99 -20.65 8.98 4.56
C LEU A 99 -22.08 9.29 4.95
N ARG A 100 -22.28 9.93 6.09
CA ARG A 100 -23.54 10.57 6.48
C ARG A 100 -23.44 12.04 6.11
N LEU A 101 -24.27 12.48 5.18
CA LEU A 101 -24.45 13.88 4.84
C LEU A 101 -25.63 14.43 5.62
N GLU A 102 -25.38 15.44 6.46
CA GLU A 102 -26.41 16.15 7.20
C GLU A 102 -26.56 17.57 6.65
N CYS A 103 -27.77 17.94 6.26
CA CYS A 103 -28.06 19.30 5.78
C CYS A 103 -27.83 20.32 6.91
N VAL A 104 -27.10 21.39 6.62
CA VAL A 104 -26.81 22.46 7.61
C VAL A 104 -28.05 23.30 7.93
N GLU A 105 -29.00 23.39 7.00
CA GLU A 105 -30.23 24.17 7.15
C GLU A 105 -31.00 23.75 8.43
N PRO A 106 -31.26 24.68 9.37
CA PRO A 106 -31.82 24.37 10.69
C PRO A 106 -33.19 23.70 10.61
N ASN A 107 -34.00 24.07 9.61
CA ASN A 107 -35.37 23.56 9.43
C ASN A 107 -35.41 22.14 8.81
N CYS A 108 -34.31 21.67 8.20
CA CYS A 108 -34.30 20.44 7.43
C CYS A 108 -33.61 19.27 8.14
N ARG A 109 -32.37 19.49 8.58
CA ARG A 109 -31.46 18.51 9.22
C ARG A 109 -31.52 17.10 8.64
N SER A 110 -31.86 16.96 7.36
CA SER A 110 -32.07 15.67 6.73
C SER A 110 -30.73 14.96 6.56
N LYS A 111 -30.71 13.65 6.83
CA LYS A 111 -29.53 12.81 6.73
C LYS A 111 -29.61 11.93 5.49
N ARG A 112 -28.53 11.86 4.70
CA ARG A 112 -28.39 10.96 3.55
C ARG A 112 -27.12 10.13 3.67
N MET A 113 -27.23 8.83 3.39
CA MET A 113 -26.09 7.93 3.32
C MET A 113 -25.52 7.90 1.89
N LEU A 114 -24.20 8.01 1.77
CA LEU A 114 -23.48 7.83 0.49
C LEU A 114 -22.33 6.84 0.68
N ALA A 115 -22.36 5.74 -0.07
CA ALA A 115 -21.29 4.77 -0.07
C ALA A 115 -20.19 5.16 -1.08
N ILE A 116 -18.94 5.16 -0.63
CA ILE A 116 -17.76 5.29 -1.49
C ILE A 116 -17.19 3.89 -1.78
N LYS A 117 -16.33 3.79 -2.80
CA LYS A 117 -15.48 2.61 -3.03
C LYS A 117 -14.65 2.27 -1.78
N ARG A 118 -14.15 1.03 -1.71
CA ARG A 118 -13.31 0.57 -0.59
C ARG A 118 -11.96 1.28 -0.65
N CYS A 119 -11.47 1.76 0.49
CA CYS A 119 -10.15 2.35 0.65
C CYS A 119 -9.48 1.75 1.89
N LYS A 120 -8.14 1.72 1.90
CA LYS A 120 -7.35 1.23 3.04
C LYS A 120 -7.22 2.30 4.12
N HIS A 121 -6.88 3.53 3.71
CA HIS A 121 -6.77 4.69 4.58
C HIS A 121 -7.79 5.75 4.18
N PHE A 122 -8.48 6.32 5.16
CA PHE A 122 -9.54 7.32 4.96
C PHE A 122 -9.41 8.42 5.99
N GLU A 123 -9.39 9.65 5.49
CA GLU A 123 -9.31 10.84 6.31
C GLU A 123 -10.42 11.83 5.96
N LEU A 124 -10.89 12.53 6.99
CA LEU A 124 -11.96 13.50 6.87
C LEU A 124 -11.45 14.89 7.19
N GLY A 125 -11.30 15.71 6.14
CA GLY A 125 -10.78 17.08 6.23
C GLY A 125 -9.29 17.15 6.55
N GLY A 126 -8.48 16.25 5.96
CA GLY A 126 -7.02 16.36 6.00
C GLY A 126 -6.51 17.50 5.12
N ASP A 127 -5.23 17.83 5.28
CA ASP A 127 -4.62 18.93 4.54
C ASP A 127 -4.66 18.69 3.03
N LYS A 128 -4.95 19.76 2.28
CA LYS A 128 -4.89 19.71 0.82
C LYS A 128 -3.42 19.63 0.42
N LYS A 129 -3.05 18.56 -0.27
CA LYS A 129 -1.71 18.44 -0.86
C LYS A 129 -1.51 19.62 -1.82
N ARG A 130 -0.54 20.48 -1.54
CA ARG A 130 -0.13 21.54 -2.46
C ARG A 130 0.55 20.90 -3.65
N LYS A 131 0.22 21.35 -4.86
CA LYS A 131 1.02 21.02 -6.04
C LYS A 131 2.33 21.79 -5.91
N VAL A 132 3.37 21.14 -5.40
CA VAL A 132 4.71 21.73 -5.41
C VAL A 132 5.08 21.93 -6.87
N ARG A 133 5.12 23.18 -7.34
CA ARG A 133 5.91 23.51 -8.52
C ARG A 133 7.35 23.31 -8.06
N LEU A 134 7.97 22.21 -8.48
CA LEU A 134 9.42 22.14 -8.50
C LEU A 134 9.86 23.20 -9.50
N THR A 135 10.02 24.45 -9.08
CA THR A 135 10.92 25.35 -9.78
C THR A 135 12.29 24.78 -9.52
N TYR A 136 12.77 23.97 -10.47
CA TYR A 136 14.19 23.66 -10.57
C TYR A 136 14.87 25.01 -10.74
N VAL A 137 15.41 25.56 -9.67
CA VAL A 137 16.34 26.67 -9.75
C VAL A 137 17.65 26.00 -10.16
N PRO A 138 18.14 26.19 -11.40
CA PRO A 138 19.45 25.66 -11.76
C PRO A 138 20.48 26.45 -10.95
N GLY A 139 20.94 25.85 -9.85
CA GLY A 139 21.96 26.43 -9.00
C GLY A 139 21.54 26.47 -7.53
N ILE A 140 22.15 25.57 -6.75
CA ILE A 140 22.10 25.47 -5.29
C ILE A 140 20.94 24.64 -4.75
N VAL A 141 21.12 23.32 -4.78
CA VAL A 141 20.63 22.44 -3.70
C VAL A 141 21.80 21.55 -3.28
N LYS A 142 22.54 21.96 -2.23
CA LYS A 142 23.32 20.99 -1.44
C LYS A 142 22.30 20.08 -0.76
N ILE A 143 21.99 18.96 -1.39
CA ILE A 143 21.26 17.87 -0.73
C ILE A 143 22.22 17.30 0.30
N LYS A 144 22.09 17.72 1.55
CA LYS A 144 22.72 17.02 2.67
C LYS A 144 21.92 15.74 2.88
N VAL A 145 22.22 14.71 2.09
CA VAL A 145 21.66 13.39 2.30
C VAL A 145 22.26 12.88 3.60
N HIS A 146 21.46 12.90 4.66
CA HIS A 146 21.80 12.19 5.87
C HIS A 146 21.60 10.69 5.58
N TYR A 147 22.54 10.09 4.86
CA TYR A 147 22.64 8.63 4.78
C TYR A 147 22.96 8.14 6.19
N SER A 148 22.09 7.31 6.77
CA SER A 148 22.40 6.68 8.05
C SER A 148 23.69 5.87 7.91
N LEU A 149 24.50 5.81 8.96
CA LEU A 149 25.76 5.05 9.00
C LEU A 149 25.60 3.59 8.50
N GLN A 150 24.39 3.02 8.61
CA GLN A 150 24.05 1.70 8.08
C GLN A 150 24.22 1.59 6.55
N HIS A 151 23.95 2.65 5.79
CA HIS A 151 24.04 2.63 4.34
C HIS A 151 25.51 2.61 3.84
N ILE A 152 26.41 3.29 4.57
CA ILE A 152 27.85 3.32 4.28
C ILE A 152 28.48 1.96 4.58
N LEU A 153 28.10 1.33 5.70
CA LEU A 153 28.61 0.00 6.07
C LEU A 153 28.16 -1.09 5.08
N TYR A 154 26.94 -0.98 4.55
CA TYR A 154 26.42 -1.92 3.56
C TYR A 154 27.15 -1.85 2.22
N ILE A 155 27.47 -0.63 1.74
CA ILE A 155 28.23 -0.44 0.49
C ILE A 155 29.65 -1.00 0.65
N ASN A 156 30.33 -0.67 1.75
CA ASN A 156 31.67 -1.20 2.03
C ASN A 156 31.69 -2.74 2.14
N PHE A 157 30.64 -3.35 2.72
CA PHE A 157 30.52 -4.80 2.81
C PHE A 157 30.36 -5.46 1.43
N ILE A 158 29.51 -4.90 0.57
CA ILE A 158 29.32 -5.41 -0.81
C ILE A 158 30.62 -5.32 -1.62
N SER A 159 31.35 -4.20 -1.51
CA SER A 159 32.62 -4.02 -2.23
C SER A 159 33.67 -5.06 -1.83
N VAL A 160 33.79 -5.38 -0.54
CA VAL A 160 34.74 -6.40 -0.03
C VAL A 160 34.36 -7.81 -0.49
N VAL A 161 33.06 -8.14 -0.48
CA VAL A 161 32.58 -9.44 -0.96
C VAL A 161 32.84 -9.59 -2.45
N LEU A 162 32.49 -8.58 -3.27
CA LEU A 162 32.70 -8.60 -4.72
C LEU A 162 34.18 -8.65 -5.13
N PHE A 163 35.07 -8.02 -4.35
CA PHE A 163 36.51 -8.14 -4.54
C PHE A 163 37.02 -9.56 -4.24
N ARG A 164 36.55 -10.20 -3.17
CA ARG A 164 36.94 -11.58 -2.81
C ARG A 164 36.45 -12.63 -3.80
N VAL A 165 35.31 -12.42 -4.45
CA VAL A 165 34.81 -13.32 -5.50
C VAL A 165 35.32 -12.94 -6.90
N GLY A 166 36.27 -12.00 -7.01
CA GLY A 166 36.98 -11.67 -8.25
C GLY A 166 36.16 -10.92 -9.30
N LEU A 167 34.97 -10.43 -8.94
CA LEU A 167 34.06 -9.73 -9.87
C LEU A 167 34.48 -8.26 -10.11
N ILE A 168 35.35 -7.70 -9.27
CA ILE A 168 35.79 -6.30 -9.34
C ILE A 168 37.31 -6.22 -9.09
N SER A 169 38.04 -5.50 -9.96
CA SER A 169 39.48 -5.23 -9.82
C SER A 169 39.76 -4.15 -8.77
N ALA A 170 40.93 -4.17 -8.12
CA ALA A 170 41.31 -3.23 -7.05
C ALA A 170 41.19 -1.74 -7.46
N LYS A 171 41.37 -1.43 -8.74
CA LYS A 171 41.20 -0.07 -9.30
C LYS A 171 39.76 0.44 -9.23
N ALA A 172 38.76 -0.44 -9.31
CA ALA A 172 37.34 -0.05 -9.27
C ALA A 172 36.84 0.22 -7.84
N THR A 173 37.46 -0.39 -6.82
CA THR A 173 37.14 -0.14 -5.41
C THR A 173 37.57 1.26 -4.96
N VAL A 174 38.73 1.74 -5.41
CA VAL A 174 39.27 3.08 -5.07
C VAL A 174 38.48 4.20 -5.76
N TRP A 175 37.96 3.96 -6.96
CA TRP A 175 37.13 4.93 -7.68
C TRP A 175 35.78 5.17 -6.95
N CYS A 176 35.19 4.10 -6.39
CA CYS A 176 33.93 4.15 -5.66
C CYS A 176 34.05 4.88 -4.29
N GLN A 177 35.24 4.87 -3.68
CA GLN A 177 35.49 5.58 -2.41
C GLN A 177 35.64 7.10 -2.59
N ASN A 178 36.11 7.57 -3.76
CA ASN A 178 36.38 8.99 -4.01
C ASN A 178 35.21 9.75 -4.66
N HIS A 179 34.21 9.05 -5.23
CA HIS A 179 33.03 9.68 -5.87
C HIS A 179 31.72 8.92 -5.58
N PRO A 180 31.13 9.03 -4.37
CA PRO A 180 29.93 8.28 -4.01
C PRO A 180 28.61 8.85 -4.58
N THR A 181 28.64 10.02 -5.21
CA THR A 181 27.44 10.70 -5.75
C THR A 181 27.36 10.70 -7.28
N GLU A 182 28.37 10.16 -7.98
CA GLU A 182 28.25 9.93 -9.42
C GLU A 182 27.64 8.56 -9.66
N ILE A 183 26.40 8.63 -10.13
CA ILE A 183 25.55 7.54 -10.51
C ILE A 183 26.30 6.63 -11.50
N CYS A 184 26.48 5.34 -11.20
CA CYS A 184 26.83 4.29 -12.16
C CYS A 184 25.68 4.05 -13.18
N TYR A 185 25.22 5.10 -13.85
CA TYR A 185 24.35 5.05 -15.02
C TYR A 185 25.06 5.77 -16.16
N GLN A 186 26.12 5.16 -16.67
CA GLN A 186 26.44 5.20 -18.08
C GLN A 186 27.54 4.15 -18.35
N ASN A 187 27.35 3.40 -19.43
CA ASN A 187 28.30 2.47 -20.07
C ASN A 187 28.17 0.96 -19.76
N ILE A 188 26.94 0.43 -19.78
CA ILE A 188 26.69 -0.93 -20.31
C ILE A 188 25.53 -0.84 -21.30
N LEU A 189 25.69 -0.07 -22.38
CA LEU A 189 24.78 -0.12 -23.53
C LEU A 189 25.37 0.50 -24.80
N THR A 190 26.67 0.33 -25.05
CA THR A 190 27.29 0.64 -26.36
C THR A 190 28.61 -0.11 -26.52
N SER A 191 28.56 -1.44 -26.68
CA SER A 191 29.67 -2.19 -27.28
C SER A 191 29.26 -3.59 -27.74
N HIS A 192 28.09 -3.74 -28.39
CA HIS A 192 27.78 -4.93 -29.20
C HIS A 192 26.71 -4.62 -30.26
N ILE A 193 26.86 -3.48 -30.95
CA ILE A 193 26.30 -3.27 -32.30
C ILE A 193 27.33 -2.41 -33.04
N CYS A 194 28.27 -3.07 -33.73
CA CYS A 194 29.03 -2.62 -34.91
C CYS A 194 30.31 -3.46 -35.10
N ARG A 195 30.12 -4.72 -35.51
CA ARG A 195 30.90 -5.57 -36.45
C ARG A 195 30.72 -7.03 -36.07
#